data_AF-A0A3S0CY16-F1
#
_entry.id   AF-A0A3S0CY16-F1
#
_cell.length_a   1.000
_cell.length_b   1.000
_cell.length_c   1.000
_cell.angle_alpha   90.00
_cell.angle_beta   90.00
_cell.angle_gamma   90.00
#
_symmetry.space_group_name_H-M   'P 1'
#
loop_
_entity.id
_entity.type
_entity.pdbx_description
1 polymer ?
#
loop_
_entity_poly.entity_id
_entity_poly.type
_entity_poly.pdbx_seq_one_letter_code
_entity_poly.pdbx_strand_id
1 'polypeptide(L)'
;MSRYFTDFPLIKYNSVPVRDITRRTNFIKENLSNPFVFLPYTVKENERPEDIAFLYYGSVNYTWVVLLANEIYDPQNQWYLNEELFNELLIKKYKDVSGKTGYEVIDWTRNQTILENILYYEKDGIAYSPSTFPTIYEANMLGEFVLDENGYKIPVSRTVSSDYTPVRIYDYEFQFNENKREITLVDKSYIPQIEKEFRKKIKS
;
A
#
# COMPACT_ATOMS: atom_id res chain seq x y z
N MET A 1 -0.13 -25.53 -2.32
CA MET A 1 -0.33 -24.87 -3.63
C MET A 1 -1.82 -24.68 -3.85
N SER A 2 -2.26 -23.44 -4.10
CA SER A 2 -3.69 -23.14 -4.30
C SER A 2 -4.22 -23.84 -5.57
N ARG A 3 -5.45 -24.39 -5.50
CA ARG A 3 -6.16 -24.96 -6.65
C ARG A 3 -6.33 -23.96 -7.80
N TYR A 4 -6.25 -22.67 -7.51
CA TYR A 4 -6.27 -21.61 -8.51
C TYR A 4 -5.30 -21.82 -9.68
N PHE A 5 -4.04 -22.16 -9.39
CA PHE A 5 -3.01 -22.29 -10.43
C PHE A 5 -3.07 -23.59 -11.22
N THR A 6 -3.88 -24.58 -10.81
CA THR A 6 -3.97 -25.86 -11.52
C THR A 6 -4.67 -25.74 -12.86
N ASP A 7 -5.58 -24.77 -12.96
CA ASP A 7 -6.46 -24.61 -14.13
C ASP A 7 -5.77 -23.84 -15.26
N PHE A 8 -4.68 -23.13 -14.98
CA PHE A 8 -3.92 -22.37 -15.99
C PHE A 8 -3.23 -23.31 -17.00
N PRO A 9 -3.25 -22.99 -18.30
CA PRO A 9 -2.60 -23.82 -19.31
C PRO A 9 -1.09 -23.85 -19.11
N LEU A 10 -0.47 -24.94 -19.58
CA LEU A 10 0.98 -25.05 -19.67
C LEU A 10 1.44 -24.47 -21.00
N ILE A 11 2.31 -23.47 -20.95
CA ILE A 11 3.03 -22.93 -22.10
C ILE A 11 4.48 -23.40 -22.07
N LYS A 12 5.15 -23.45 -23.22
CA LYS A 12 6.58 -23.72 -23.27
C LYS A 12 7.34 -22.42 -23.17
N TYR A 13 8.09 -22.24 -22.08
CA TYR A 13 9.06 -21.16 -21.94
C TYR A 13 10.44 -21.77 -21.91
N ASN A 14 11.31 -21.43 -22.88
CA ASN A 14 12.64 -22.01 -23.04
C ASN A 14 12.64 -23.56 -22.98
N SER A 15 11.71 -24.20 -23.69
CA SER A 15 11.53 -25.66 -23.73
C SER A 15 11.13 -26.33 -22.41
N VAL A 16 10.84 -25.56 -21.36
CA VAL A 16 10.28 -26.05 -20.09
C VAL A 16 8.77 -25.77 -20.07
N PRO A 17 7.93 -26.75 -19.73
CA PRO A 17 6.50 -26.51 -19.52
C PRO A 17 6.30 -25.69 -18.23
N VAL A 18 5.78 -24.47 -18.37
CA VAL A 18 5.47 -23.57 -17.26
C VAL A 18 3.99 -23.20 -17.28
N ARG A 19 3.42 -22.90 -16.11
CA ARG A 19 2.03 -22.41 -16.02
C ARG A 19 1.97 -20.97 -16.52
N ASP A 20 1.05 -20.70 -17.44
CA ASP A 20 0.85 -19.36 -17.99
C ASP A 20 0.12 -18.46 -17.01
N ILE A 21 0.86 -17.74 -16.17
CA ILE A 21 0.30 -16.76 -15.22
C ILE A 21 0.09 -15.36 -15.84
N THR A 22 0.35 -15.17 -17.14
CA THR A 22 0.27 -13.86 -17.80
C THR A 22 -1.14 -13.47 -18.24
N ARG A 23 -2.09 -14.40 -18.13
CA ARG A 23 -3.49 -14.22 -18.50
C ARG A 23 -4.14 -13.17 -17.60
N ARG A 24 -4.79 -12.17 -18.21
CA ARG A 24 -5.49 -11.08 -17.50
C ARG A 24 -6.66 -11.66 -16.68
N THR A 25 -6.67 -11.34 -15.38
CA THR A 25 -7.63 -11.89 -14.40
C THR A 25 -8.69 -10.88 -13.94
N ASN A 26 -8.78 -9.69 -14.55
CA ASN A 26 -9.73 -8.62 -14.14
C ASN A 26 -11.20 -8.91 -14.50
N PHE A 27 -11.52 -10.16 -14.84
CA PHE A 27 -12.85 -10.55 -15.28
C PHE A 27 -13.91 -10.41 -14.18
N ILE A 28 -13.54 -10.41 -12.88
CA ILE A 28 -14.50 -10.28 -11.79
C ILE A 28 -15.18 -8.90 -11.86
N LYS A 29 -14.42 -7.80 -11.86
CA LYS A 29 -14.99 -6.45 -11.96
C LYS A 29 -15.58 -6.15 -13.34
N GLU A 30 -14.97 -6.67 -14.42
CA GLU A 30 -15.46 -6.44 -15.79
C GLU A 30 -16.82 -7.13 -16.07
N ASN A 31 -17.08 -8.31 -15.48
CA ASN A 31 -18.27 -9.11 -15.77
C ASN A 31 -19.35 -9.04 -14.67
N LEU A 32 -19.02 -8.54 -13.49
CA LEU A 32 -19.99 -8.25 -12.43
C LEU A 32 -20.42 -6.79 -12.54
N SER A 33 -21.26 -6.49 -13.53
CA SER A 33 -21.78 -5.14 -13.76
C SER A 33 -22.74 -4.64 -12.65
N ASN A 34 -23.08 -5.51 -11.68
CA ASN A 34 -24.00 -5.17 -10.60
C ASN A 34 -23.21 -4.77 -9.34
N PRO A 35 -23.32 -3.51 -8.87
CA PRO A 35 -22.66 -3.02 -7.66
C PRO A 35 -23.06 -3.78 -6.39
N PHE A 36 -24.27 -4.35 -6.34
CA PHE A 36 -24.78 -5.10 -5.18
C PHE A 36 -24.09 -6.45 -4.97
N VAL A 37 -23.18 -6.85 -5.86
CA VAL A 37 -22.41 -8.09 -5.73
C VAL A 37 -21.23 -7.94 -4.77
N PHE A 38 -20.78 -6.70 -4.51
CA PHE A 38 -19.63 -6.41 -3.66
C PHE A 38 -20.09 -5.98 -2.26
N LEU A 39 -19.63 -6.71 -1.26
CA LEU A 39 -19.91 -6.45 0.16
C LEU A 39 -18.65 -5.91 0.83
N PRO A 40 -18.73 -4.79 1.58
CA PRO A 40 -17.58 -4.25 2.30
C PRO A 40 -17.17 -5.19 3.44
N TYR A 41 -15.87 -5.31 3.68
CA TYR A 41 -15.27 -6.07 4.77
C TYR A 41 -14.00 -5.39 5.27
N THR A 42 -13.87 -5.25 6.58
CA THR A 42 -12.67 -4.72 7.23
C THR A 42 -11.81 -5.88 7.72
N VAL A 43 -10.60 -5.99 7.16
CA VAL A 43 -9.61 -7.02 7.52
C VAL A 43 -9.12 -6.84 8.96
N LYS A 44 -9.19 -7.92 9.73
CA LYS A 44 -8.70 -7.93 11.11
C LYS A 44 -7.18 -8.01 11.16
N GLU A 45 -6.63 -7.71 12.32
CA GLU A 45 -5.20 -7.86 12.55
C GLU A 45 -4.75 -9.32 12.33
N ASN A 46 -3.66 -9.49 11.59
CA ASN A 46 -3.09 -10.78 11.19
C ASN A 46 -4.02 -11.69 10.35
N GLU A 47 -5.14 -11.19 9.82
CA GLU A 47 -5.96 -11.96 8.88
C GLU A 47 -5.31 -12.02 7.51
N ARG A 48 -5.15 -13.23 6.97
CA ARG A 48 -4.66 -13.44 5.61
C ARG A 48 -5.82 -13.65 4.65
N PRO A 49 -5.61 -13.41 3.34
CA PRO A 49 -6.62 -13.65 2.31
C PRO A 49 -7.23 -15.06 2.36
N GLU A 50 -6.44 -16.09 2.65
CA GLU A 50 -6.88 -17.48 2.84
C GLU A 50 -7.81 -17.68 4.03
N ASP A 51 -7.57 -16.97 5.13
CA ASP A 51 -8.37 -17.10 6.34
C ASP A 51 -9.76 -16.49 6.07
N ILE A 52 -9.81 -15.33 5.41
CA ILE A 52 -11.06 -14.69 4.98
C ILE A 52 -11.81 -15.58 3.99
N ALA A 53 -11.11 -16.17 3.02
CA ALA A 53 -11.74 -17.06 2.05
C ALA A 53 -12.35 -18.29 2.71
N PHE A 54 -11.66 -18.86 3.70
CA PHE A 54 -12.19 -19.98 4.49
C PHE A 54 -13.40 -19.57 5.33
N LEU A 55 -13.31 -18.47 6.07
CA LEU A 55 -14.37 -17.98 6.95
C LEU A 55 -15.63 -17.56 6.18
N TYR A 56 -15.46 -16.88 5.05
CA TYR A 56 -16.58 -16.39 4.26
C TYR A 56 -17.07 -17.43 3.25
N TYR A 57 -16.23 -17.96 2.36
CA TYR A 57 -16.68 -18.89 1.30
C TYR A 57 -16.66 -20.36 1.72
N GLY A 58 -16.13 -20.71 2.90
CA GLY A 58 -16.05 -22.09 3.39
C GLY A 58 -14.87 -22.89 2.83
N SER A 59 -13.99 -22.26 2.03
CA SER A 59 -12.80 -22.94 1.50
C SER A 59 -11.68 -21.95 1.19
N VAL A 60 -10.45 -22.32 1.58
CA VAL A 60 -9.20 -21.64 1.18
C VAL A 60 -9.02 -21.63 -0.34
N ASN A 61 -9.70 -22.51 -1.08
CA ASN A 61 -9.64 -22.49 -2.54
C ASN A 61 -10.21 -21.21 -3.17
N TYR A 62 -10.94 -20.39 -2.42
CA TYR A 62 -11.50 -19.12 -2.87
C TYR A 62 -10.62 -17.90 -2.57
N THR A 63 -9.38 -18.08 -2.08
CA THR A 63 -8.43 -16.97 -1.83
C THR A 63 -8.27 -16.06 -3.05
N TRP A 64 -8.20 -16.64 -4.24
CA TRP A 64 -8.06 -15.87 -5.48
C TRP A 64 -9.28 -14.98 -5.77
N VAL A 65 -10.48 -15.36 -5.32
CA VAL A 65 -11.68 -14.52 -5.48
C VAL A 65 -11.54 -13.27 -4.60
N VAL A 66 -11.07 -13.43 -3.36
CA VAL A 66 -10.79 -12.31 -2.44
C VAL A 66 -9.76 -11.37 -3.05
N LEU A 67 -8.64 -11.91 -3.54
CA LEU A 67 -7.57 -11.11 -4.12
C LEU A 67 -8.02 -10.37 -5.38
N LEU A 68 -8.64 -11.08 -6.33
CA LEU A 68 -9.07 -10.50 -7.61
C LEU A 68 -10.22 -9.50 -7.46
N ALA A 69 -11.15 -9.71 -6.51
CA ALA A 69 -12.21 -8.74 -6.23
C ALA A 69 -11.64 -7.38 -5.80
N ASN A 70 -10.46 -7.39 -5.17
CA ASN A 70 -9.75 -6.20 -4.69
C ASN A 70 -8.60 -5.75 -5.60
N GLU A 71 -8.49 -6.33 -6.80
CA GLU A 71 -7.40 -6.02 -7.75
C GLU A 71 -5.99 -6.19 -7.14
N ILE A 72 -5.87 -7.17 -6.25
CA ILE A 72 -4.61 -7.53 -5.61
C ILE A 72 -3.93 -8.59 -6.47
N TYR A 73 -2.79 -8.20 -7.06
CA TYR A 73 -1.95 -9.07 -7.88
C TYR A 73 -0.72 -9.56 -7.11
N ASP A 74 -0.22 -8.73 -6.20
CA ASP A 74 0.91 -9.04 -5.32
C ASP A 74 0.46 -8.99 -3.85
N PRO A 75 -0.04 -10.12 -3.31
CA PRO A 75 -0.50 -10.18 -1.92
C PRO A 75 0.57 -9.85 -0.90
N GLN A 76 1.86 -9.99 -1.22
CA GLN A 76 2.93 -9.73 -0.25
C GLN A 76 3.08 -8.23 0.04
N ASN A 77 2.86 -7.38 -0.96
CA ASN A 77 3.04 -5.93 -0.85
C ASN A 77 1.72 -5.14 -0.80
N GLN A 78 0.66 -5.68 -1.42
CA GLN A 78 -0.63 -5.00 -1.56
C GLN A 78 -1.65 -5.40 -0.48
N TRP A 79 -1.39 -6.44 0.31
CA TRP A 79 -2.22 -6.78 1.46
C TRP A 79 -1.92 -5.87 2.66
N TYR A 80 -2.85 -5.82 3.61
CA TYR A 80 -2.65 -5.19 4.91
C TYR A 80 -1.45 -5.82 5.63
N LEU A 81 -0.54 -4.99 6.13
CA LEU A 81 0.62 -5.41 6.91
C LEU A 81 0.36 -5.20 8.39
N ASN A 82 0.72 -6.18 9.22
CA ASN A 82 0.75 -5.99 10.66
C ASN A 82 1.87 -5.01 11.07
N GLU A 83 1.92 -4.63 12.33
CA GLU A 83 2.88 -3.64 12.84
C GLU A 83 4.34 -4.03 12.57
N GLU A 84 4.70 -5.30 12.78
CA GLU A 84 6.07 -5.80 12.58
C GLU A 84 6.50 -5.68 11.10
N LEU A 85 5.70 -6.22 10.18
CA LEU A 85 5.97 -6.15 8.74
C LEU A 85 5.91 -4.72 8.20
N PHE A 86 5.02 -3.88 8.76
CA PHE A 86 4.95 -2.47 8.43
C PHE A 86 6.22 -1.72 8.83
N ASN A 87 6.75 -1.99 10.02
CA ASN A 87 8.02 -1.44 10.48
C ASN A 87 9.19 -1.89 9.61
N GLU A 88 9.24 -3.17 9.22
CA GLU A 88 10.25 -3.67 8.27
C GLU A 88 10.18 -2.97 6.91
N LEU A 89 8.96 -2.73 6.40
CA LEU A 89 8.74 -1.98 5.15
C LEU A 89 9.29 -0.57 5.27
N LEU A 90 8.99 0.15 6.36
CA LEU A 90 9.48 1.51 6.59
C LEU A 90 11.01 1.56 6.64
N ILE A 91 11.63 0.63 7.38
CA ILE A 91 13.09 0.53 7.46
C ILE A 91 13.66 0.33 6.05
N LYS A 92 13.14 -0.65 5.30
CA LYS A 92 13.63 -0.96 3.96
C LYS A 92 13.47 0.21 2.98
N LYS A 93 12.36 0.95 3.07
CA LYS A 93 12.01 2.03 2.13
C LYS A 93 12.74 3.34 2.43
N TYR A 94 12.99 3.65 3.70
CA TYR A 94 13.52 4.96 4.12
C TYR A 94 14.94 4.92 4.71
N LYS A 95 15.60 3.74 4.74
CA LYS A 95 17.00 3.62 5.19
C LYS A 95 17.93 4.62 4.50
N ASP A 96 17.93 4.65 3.17
CA ASP A 96 18.87 5.47 2.40
C ASP A 96 18.54 6.97 2.51
N VAL A 97 17.25 7.31 2.60
CA VAL A 97 16.79 8.70 2.71
C VAL A 97 17.08 9.28 4.10
N SER A 98 16.90 8.48 5.15
CA SER A 98 17.13 8.93 6.53
C SER A 98 18.62 8.94 6.92
N GLY A 99 19.45 8.15 6.23
CA GLY A 99 20.84 7.89 6.65
C GLY A 99 20.93 7.14 8.00
N LYS A 100 19.83 6.54 8.47
CA LYS A 100 19.72 5.81 9.73
C LYS A 100 19.60 4.31 9.50
N THR A 101 19.65 3.51 10.57
CA THR A 101 19.54 2.05 10.48
C THR A 101 18.59 1.48 11.53
N GLY A 102 17.89 0.39 11.18
CA GLY A 102 16.97 -0.28 12.09
C GLY A 102 15.84 0.65 12.56
N TYR A 103 15.47 0.54 13.83
CA TYR A 103 14.36 1.30 14.43
C TYR A 103 14.55 2.82 14.40
N GLU A 104 15.78 3.31 14.31
CA GLU A 104 16.05 4.76 14.16
C GLU A 104 15.44 5.34 12.87
N VAL A 105 15.27 4.52 11.82
CA VAL A 105 14.57 4.95 10.60
C VAL A 105 13.12 5.26 10.91
N ILE A 106 12.48 4.48 11.77
CA ILE A 106 11.07 4.65 12.13
C ILE A 106 10.90 5.84 13.09
N ASP A 107 11.87 6.09 13.96
CA ASP A 107 11.88 7.32 14.75
C ASP A 107 12.05 8.55 13.85
N TRP A 108 12.92 8.45 12.84
CA TRP A 108 13.08 9.50 11.84
C TRP A 108 11.79 9.76 11.04
N THR A 109 11.03 8.74 10.63
CA THR A 109 9.79 8.96 9.83
C THR A 109 8.66 9.64 10.60
N ARG A 110 8.64 9.54 11.93
CA ARG A 110 7.63 10.17 12.80
C ARG A 110 8.13 11.42 13.53
N ASN A 111 9.42 11.75 13.39
CA ASN A 111 10.05 12.84 14.14
C ASN A 111 9.38 14.18 13.84
N GLN A 112 8.91 14.88 14.88
CA GLN A 112 8.18 16.13 14.75
C GLN A 112 9.06 17.38 14.62
N THR A 113 10.36 17.27 14.89
CA THR A 113 11.29 18.42 14.91
C THR A 113 12.00 18.65 13.58
N ILE A 114 11.91 17.69 12.65
CA ILE A 114 12.62 17.72 11.37
C ILE A 114 11.65 18.03 10.22
N LEU A 115 12.18 18.52 9.10
CA LEU A 115 11.38 18.94 7.93
C LEU A 115 11.45 17.96 6.76
N GLU A 116 12.47 17.10 6.77
CA GLU A 116 12.82 16.15 5.71
C GLU A 116 11.82 15.01 5.59
N ASN A 117 11.18 14.64 6.70
CA ASN A 117 10.17 13.58 6.75
C ASN A 117 8.73 14.09 6.52
N ILE A 118 8.54 15.38 6.25
CA ILE A 118 7.24 15.95 5.88
C ILE A 118 7.04 15.66 4.39
N LEU A 119 6.02 14.85 4.07
CA LEU A 119 5.72 14.47 2.70
C LEU A 119 4.95 15.59 1.97
N TYR A 120 3.95 16.16 2.63
CA TYR A 120 3.16 17.29 2.14
C TYR A 120 2.49 18.04 3.30
N TYR A 121 1.96 19.22 2.99
CA TYR A 121 1.04 19.93 3.88
C TYR A 121 -0.38 19.77 3.38
N GLU A 122 -1.31 19.44 4.27
CA GLU A 122 -2.73 19.30 3.94
C GLU A 122 -3.51 20.53 4.41
N LYS A 123 -4.41 21.02 3.56
CA LYS A 123 -5.46 21.98 3.93
C LYS A 123 -6.71 21.69 3.12
N ASP A 124 -7.87 21.59 3.78
CA ASP A 124 -9.17 21.34 3.16
C ASP A 124 -9.19 20.12 2.22
N GLY A 125 -8.44 19.05 2.56
CA GLY A 125 -8.32 17.84 1.73
C GLY A 125 -7.40 17.98 0.51
N ILE A 126 -6.67 19.09 0.39
CA ILE A 126 -5.74 19.35 -0.71
C ILE A 126 -4.31 19.22 -0.18
N ALA A 127 -3.49 18.42 -0.88
CA ALA A 127 -2.08 18.23 -0.59
C ALA A 127 -1.21 19.27 -1.32
N TYR A 128 -0.33 19.92 -0.57
CA TYR A 128 0.60 20.94 -1.05
C TYR A 128 2.04 20.47 -0.84
N SER A 129 2.85 20.58 -1.89
CA SER A 129 4.27 20.23 -1.81
C SER A 129 4.98 21.07 -0.74
N PRO A 130 5.88 20.49 0.07
CA PRO A 130 6.65 21.26 1.03
C PRO A 130 7.48 22.38 0.40
N SER A 131 7.86 22.24 -0.87
CA SER A 131 8.59 23.26 -1.64
C SER A 131 7.75 24.49 -2.03
N THR A 132 6.42 24.44 -1.88
CA THR A 132 5.54 25.58 -2.12
C THR A 132 5.65 26.64 -1.02
N PHE A 133 6.20 26.27 0.14
CA PHE A 133 6.31 27.16 1.30
C PHE A 133 7.74 27.69 1.47
N PRO A 134 7.93 28.97 1.79
CA PRO A 134 9.23 29.52 2.10
C PRO A 134 9.88 28.82 3.30
N THR A 135 11.14 28.43 3.17
CA THR A 135 11.94 27.85 4.26
C THR A 135 12.53 28.95 5.14
N ILE A 136 12.44 28.76 6.45
CA ILE A 136 13.09 29.58 7.47
C ILE A 136 14.43 28.92 7.82
N TYR A 137 15.50 29.69 7.79
CA TYR A 137 16.86 29.24 8.08
C TYR A 137 17.31 29.72 9.45
N GLU A 138 18.16 28.94 10.10
CA GLU A 138 18.78 29.31 11.36
C GLU A 138 19.68 30.54 11.21
N ALA A 139 19.63 31.45 12.18
CA ALA A 139 20.47 32.63 12.24
C ALA A 139 21.03 32.84 13.65
N ASN A 140 22.27 33.33 13.73
CA ASN A 140 22.92 33.66 15.00
C ASN A 140 22.40 34.98 15.59
N MET A 141 22.88 35.35 16.78
CA MET A 141 22.49 36.59 17.48
C MET A 141 22.84 37.89 16.73
N LEU A 142 23.68 37.81 15.70
CA LEU A 142 24.07 38.92 14.83
C LEU A 142 23.25 38.96 13.53
N GLY A 143 22.34 38.00 13.33
CA GLY A 143 21.49 37.90 12.13
C GLY A 143 22.14 37.21 10.93
N GLU A 144 23.30 36.58 11.11
CA GLU A 144 23.97 35.82 10.06
C GLU A 144 23.46 34.38 10.02
N PHE A 145 23.29 33.82 8.82
CA PHE A 145 22.84 32.44 8.66
C PHE A 145 23.86 31.46 9.21
N VAL A 146 23.38 30.50 9.99
CA VAL A 146 24.19 29.36 10.43
C VAL A 146 24.31 28.37 9.27
N LEU A 147 25.54 27.93 9.01
CA LEU A 147 25.85 26.97 7.96
C LEU A 147 26.18 25.61 8.58
N ASP A 148 25.82 24.54 7.89
CA ASP A 148 26.25 23.19 8.20
C ASP A 148 27.73 22.97 7.86
N GLU A 149 28.23 21.77 8.14
CA GLU A 149 29.61 21.34 7.86
C GLU A 149 30.01 21.45 6.37
N ASN A 150 29.03 21.49 5.47
CA ASN A 150 29.21 21.57 4.03
C ASN A 150 28.97 22.99 3.48
N GLY A 151 28.69 23.97 4.34
CA GLY A 151 28.45 25.36 3.97
C GLY A 151 27.03 25.68 3.51
N TYR A 152 26.05 24.79 3.72
CA TYR A 152 24.65 25.03 3.39
C TYR A 152 23.90 25.62 4.58
N LYS A 153 22.91 26.49 4.30
CA LYS A 153 22.04 27.07 5.32
C LYS A 153 21.18 25.99 5.97
N ILE A 154 21.12 25.98 7.30
CA ILE A 154 20.36 24.99 8.06
C ILE A 154 18.87 25.38 8.08
N PRO A 155 17.95 24.55 7.51
CA PRO A 155 16.53 24.82 7.56
C PRO A 155 15.95 24.44 8.93
N VAL A 156 15.21 25.36 9.57
CA VAL A 156 14.64 25.14 10.91
C VAL A 156 13.11 25.09 10.92
N SER A 157 12.46 25.77 9.96
CA SER A 157 11.01 25.74 9.84
C SER A 157 10.57 26.13 8.42
N ARG A 158 9.26 26.15 8.18
CA ARG A 158 8.65 26.73 6.97
C ARG A 158 7.62 27.76 7.38
N THR A 159 7.50 28.84 6.60
CA THR A 159 6.45 29.84 6.78
C THR A 159 5.14 29.27 6.27
N VAL A 160 4.37 28.69 7.19
CA VAL A 160 3.13 27.98 6.91
C VAL A 160 2.04 28.55 7.82
N SER A 161 0.84 28.80 7.27
CA SER A 161 -0.32 29.23 8.08
C SER A 161 -0.74 28.10 9.02
N SER A 162 -1.29 28.44 10.19
CA SER A 162 -1.77 27.47 11.18
C SER A 162 -2.85 26.51 10.65
N ASP A 163 -3.50 26.84 9.53
CA ASP A 163 -4.54 26.01 8.92
C ASP A 163 -3.98 24.79 8.15
N TYR A 164 -2.67 24.72 7.95
CA TYR A 164 -2.04 23.62 7.23
C TYR A 164 -1.47 22.61 8.22
N THR A 165 -1.77 21.34 7.99
CA THR A 165 -1.25 20.24 8.79
C THR A 165 -0.09 19.57 8.07
N PRO A 166 1.11 19.44 8.68
CA PRO A 166 2.19 18.67 8.09
C PRO A 166 1.85 17.17 8.16
N VAL A 167 1.81 16.51 7.00
CA VAL A 167 1.66 15.05 6.92
C VAL A 167 3.04 14.44 6.78
N ARG A 168 3.44 13.63 7.76
CA ARG A 168 4.74 12.98 7.77
C ARG A 168 4.70 11.62 7.08
N ILE A 169 5.88 11.12 6.76
CA ILE A 169 6.05 9.81 6.12
C ILE A 169 5.36 8.71 6.93
N TYR A 170 5.54 8.67 8.25
CA TYR A 170 4.92 7.63 9.08
C TYR A 170 3.39 7.66 8.98
N ASP A 171 2.78 8.83 9.18
CA ASP A 171 1.31 9.00 9.15
C ASP A 171 0.73 8.61 7.80
N TYR A 172 1.39 9.05 6.71
CA TYR A 172 0.98 8.70 5.34
C TYR A 172 1.04 7.20 5.09
N GLU A 173 2.18 6.55 5.37
CA GLU A 173 2.35 5.12 5.10
C GLU A 173 1.43 4.28 6.00
N PHE A 174 1.22 4.71 7.25
CA PHE A 174 0.32 4.05 8.19
C PHE A 174 -1.13 4.12 7.68
N GLN A 175 -1.60 5.32 7.32
CA GLN A 175 -2.94 5.49 6.77
C GLN A 175 -3.11 4.71 5.46
N PHE A 176 -2.09 4.71 4.58
CA PHE A 176 -2.09 3.93 3.36
C PHE A 176 -2.21 2.41 3.65
N ASN A 177 -1.53 1.92 4.68
CA ASN A 177 -1.63 0.52 5.10
C ASN A 177 -2.98 0.19 5.74
N GLU A 178 -3.51 1.06 6.61
CA GLU A 178 -4.83 0.89 7.22
C GLU A 178 -5.95 0.91 6.17
N ASN A 179 -5.84 1.74 5.14
CA ASN A 179 -6.79 1.74 4.00
C ASN A 179 -6.84 0.38 3.28
N LYS A 180 -5.77 -0.42 3.31
CA LYS A 180 -5.77 -1.78 2.73
C LYS A 180 -6.63 -2.77 3.53
N ARG A 181 -7.06 -2.42 4.76
CA ARG A 181 -8.01 -3.24 5.50
C ARG A 181 -9.39 -3.21 4.90
N GLU A 182 -9.75 -2.12 4.22
CA GLU A 182 -11.05 -1.98 3.59
C GLU A 182 -11.04 -2.72 2.25
N ILE A 183 -11.59 -3.93 2.28
CA ILE A 183 -11.70 -4.79 1.11
C ILE A 183 -13.17 -5.02 0.76
N THR A 184 -13.37 -5.58 -0.43
CA THR A 184 -14.66 -6.02 -0.93
C THR A 184 -14.68 -7.53 -1.13
N LEU A 185 -15.77 -8.16 -0.71
CA LEU A 185 -16.04 -9.58 -0.92
C LEU A 185 -17.17 -9.73 -1.92
N VAL A 186 -17.12 -10.77 -2.75
CA VAL A 186 -18.20 -11.08 -3.67
C VAL A 186 -19.26 -11.90 -2.95
N ASP A 187 -20.53 -11.56 -3.13
CA ASP A 187 -21.64 -12.37 -2.61
C ASP A 187 -21.49 -13.84 -3.04
N LYS A 188 -21.63 -14.75 -2.07
CA LYS A 188 -21.43 -16.20 -2.24
C LYS A 188 -22.31 -16.79 -3.34
N SER A 189 -23.49 -16.21 -3.58
CA SER A 189 -24.41 -16.66 -4.63
C SER A 189 -23.83 -16.52 -6.05
N TYR A 190 -22.85 -15.64 -6.25
CA TYR A 190 -22.20 -15.41 -7.54
C TYR A 190 -20.97 -16.30 -7.80
N ILE A 191 -20.51 -17.05 -6.80
CA ILE A 191 -19.33 -17.93 -6.93
C ILE A 191 -19.45 -18.92 -8.10
N PRO A 192 -20.58 -19.63 -8.32
CA PRO A 192 -20.71 -20.53 -9.45
C PRO A 192 -20.56 -19.83 -10.81
N GLN A 193 -21.03 -18.59 -10.93
CA GLN A 193 -20.88 -17.79 -12.15
C GLN A 193 -19.42 -17.37 -12.35
N ILE A 194 -18.75 -16.89 -11.30
CA ILE A 194 -17.34 -16.51 -11.36
C ILE A 194 -16.48 -17.70 -11.77
N GLU A 195 -16.68 -18.89 -11.18
CA GLU A 195 -15.93 -20.10 -11.56
C GLU A 195 -16.14 -20.47 -13.04
N LYS A 196 -17.37 -20.35 -13.53
CA LYS A 196 -17.68 -20.63 -14.93
C LYS A 196 -16.96 -19.67 -15.88
N GLU A 197 -17.01 -18.37 -15.61
CA GLU A 197 -16.35 -17.36 -16.44
C GLU A 197 -14.82 -17.45 -16.35
N PHE A 198 -14.29 -17.76 -15.16
CA PHE A 198 -12.87 -18.04 -14.95
C PHE A 198 -12.38 -19.18 -15.84
N ARG A 199 -13.08 -20.33 -15.80
CA ARG A 199 -12.75 -21.50 -16.64
C ARG A 199 -12.82 -21.18 -18.13
N LYS A 200 -13.75 -20.32 -18.53
CA LYS A 200 -13.89 -19.88 -19.93
C LYS A 200 -12.71 -19.00 -20.36
N LYS A 201 -12.34 -18.00 -19.56
CA LYS A 201 -11.23 -17.07 -19.84
C LYS A 201 -9.86 -17.76 -19.80
N ILE A 202 -9.68 -18.77 -18.95
CA ILE A 202 -8.44 -19.54 -18.87
C ILE A 202 -8.27 -20.56 -20.01
N LYS A 203 -9.36 -20.99 -20.64
CA LYS A 203 -9.29 -21.88 -21.81
C LYS A 203 -9.21 -21.13 -23.14
N SER A 204 -9.68 -19.89 -23.18
CA SER A 204 -9.59 -19.01 -24.36
C SER A 204 -8.16 -18.54 -24.63
#